data_AF-A0A2E4YU91-F1
#
_entry.id   AF-A0A2E4YU91-F1
#
_cell.length_a   1.000
_cell.length_b   1.000
_cell.length_c   1.000
_cell.angle_alpha   90.00
_cell.angle_beta   90.00
_cell.angle_gamma   90.00
#
_symmetry.space_group_name_H-M   'P 1'
#
loop_
_entity.id
_entity.type
_entity.pdbx_description
1 polymer ?
#
loop_
_entity_poly.entity_id
_entity_poly.type
_entity_poly.pdbx_seq_one_letter_code
_entity_poly.pdbx_strand_id
1 'polypeptide(L)'
;MQKVTVDAPPVPWFWGLIHLKDGSYIDWFMPHLGGSMMRRTPQPWSVLGQAGHVALRPSGLFIDEKKNRKQRFSVIDVKVDPSEQLDTSRDGAPLPRFTVLMVSGRIRMKIRATACSRAAWVFDQKTVADLTSHLTYNEYPLFIEHIMIEDETGKRTLNASDVVGANAEHAWGWLF
;
A
#
# COMPACT_ATOMS: atom_id res chain seq x y z
N MET A 1 -5.96 -26.68 17.45
CA MET A 1 -4.98 -26.06 16.53
C MET A 1 -5.76 -25.22 15.53
N GLN A 2 -5.55 -23.90 15.50
CA GLN A 2 -6.26 -23.00 14.58
C GLN A 2 -5.57 -23.02 13.23
N LYS A 3 -6.29 -23.41 12.17
CA LYS A 3 -5.77 -23.39 10.79
C LYS A 3 -6.16 -22.05 10.17
N VAL A 4 -5.17 -21.21 9.91
CA VAL A 4 -5.36 -19.96 9.16
C VAL A 4 -4.99 -20.25 7.71
N THR A 5 -5.96 -20.16 6.81
CA THR A 5 -5.73 -20.19 5.36
C THR A 5 -5.69 -18.76 4.86
N VAL A 6 -4.62 -18.39 4.17
CA VAL A 6 -4.48 -17.08 3.55
C VAL A 6 -4.99 -17.20 2.11
N ASP A 7 -6.14 -16.58 1.84
CA ASP A 7 -6.66 -16.41 0.47
C ASP A 7 -6.10 -15.09 -0.09
N ALA A 8 -4.81 -15.09 -0.42
CA ALA A 8 -4.10 -13.93 -0.91
C ALA A 8 -3.91 -14.00 -2.44
N PRO A 9 -3.83 -12.84 -3.13
CA PRO A 9 -3.37 -12.80 -4.50
C PRO A 9 -2.01 -13.50 -4.64
N PRO A 10 -1.78 -14.28 -5.71
CA PRO A 10 -0.50 -14.97 -5.92
C PRO A 10 0.64 -13.99 -6.24
N VAL A 11 0.29 -12.78 -6.70
CA VAL A 11 1.20 -11.70 -7.06
C VAL A 11 1.36 -10.73 -5.89
N PRO A 12 2.51 -10.03 -5.75
CA PRO A 12 2.66 -8.88 -4.87
C PRO A 12 1.57 -7.82 -5.05
N TRP A 13 1.25 -7.12 -3.97
CA TRP A 13 0.31 -6.01 -4.01
C TRP A 13 0.69 -4.89 -3.06
N PHE A 14 0.27 -3.69 -3.44
CA PHE A 14 0.06 -2.59 -2.51
C PHE A 14 -1.42 -2.44 -2.23
N TRP A 15 -1.76 -2.19 -0.98
CA TRP A 15 -3.10 -1.79 -0.59
C TRP A 15 -3.00 -0.64 0.41
N GLY A 16 -4.06 0.13 0.56
CA GLY A 16 -4.15 1.04 1.68
C GLY A 16 -5.47 1.76 1.72
N LEU A 17 -5.74 2.34 2.88
CA LEU A 17 -6.96 3.08 3.16
C LEU A 17 -6.70 4.28 4.06
N ILE A 18 -7.63 5.24 4.00
CA ILE A 18 -7.64 6.45 4.82
C ILE A 18 -9.09 6.78 5.18
N HIS A 19 -9.34 6.96 6.47
CA HIS A 19 -10.58 7.53 7.00
C HIS A 19 -10.38 9.00 7.36
N LEU A 20 -11.24 9.88 6.84
CA LEU A 20 -11.20 11.31 7.09
C LEU A 20 -12.24 11.72 8.14
N LYS A 21 -11.99 12.83 8.84
CA LYS A 21 -12.86 13.33 9.91
C LYS A 21 -14.24 13.78 9.44
N ASP A 22 -14.36 14.17 8.17
CA ASP A 22 -15.63 14.57 7.57
C ASP A 22 -16.47 13.38 7.08
N GLY A 23 -16.06 12.15 7.39
CA GLY A 23 -16.73 10.92 6.97
C GLY A 23 -16.26 10.39 5.61
N SER A 24 -15.46 11.16 4.87
CA SER A 24 -14.90 10.72 3.59
C SER A 24 -13.94 9.54 3.77
N TYR A 25 -13.83 8.71 2.73
CA TYR A 25 -13.04 7.48 2.74
C TYR A 25 -12.25 7.32 1.44
N ILE A 26 -11.01 6.89 1.54
CA ILE A 26 -10.12 6.65 0.40
C ILE A 26 -9.53 5.24 0.52
N ASP A 27 -9.50 4.48 -0.57
CA ASP A 27 -8.67 3.29 -0.70
C ASP A 27 -7.99 3.16 -2.06
N TRP A 28 -6.94 2.34 -2.07
CA TRP A 28 -6.30 1.87 -3.28
C TRP A 28 -5.89 0.41 -3.12
N PHE A 29 -5.94 -0.31 -4.23
CA PHE A 29 -5.41 -1.65 -4.40
C PHE A 29 -4.64 -1.68 -5.72
N MET A 30 -3.37 -2.08 -5.67
CA MET A 30 -2.51 -2.19 -6.83
C MET A 30 -1.75 -3.51 -6.78
N PRO A 31 -2.30 -4.60 -7.35
CA PRO A 31 -1.53 -5.81 -7.62
C PRO A 31 -0.52 -5.50 -8.71
N HIS A 32 0.69 -6.05 -8.59
CA HIS A 32 1.77 -5.71 -9.51
C HIS A 32 2.71 -6.88 -9.79
N LEU A 33 3.33 -6.83 -10.97
CA LEU A 33 4.48 -7.66 -11.32
C LEU A 33 5.76 -6.86 -11.13
N GLY A 34 6.83 -7.50 -10.67
CA GLY A 34 8.13 -6.84 -10.48
C GLY A 34 9.12 -7.76 -9.77
N GLY A 35 10.33 -7.23 -9.53
CA GLY A 35 11.38 -7.99 -8.84
C GLY A 35 10.96 -8.47 -7.43
N SER A 36 10.01 -7.78 -6.79
CA SER A 36 9.48 -8.17 -5.48
C SER A 36 8.84 -9.57 -5.47
N MET A 37 8.36 -10.09 -6.60
CA MET A 37 7.82 -11.45 -6.72
C MET A 37 8.85 -12.52 -6.36
N MET A 38 10.12 -12.28 -6.67
CA MET A 38 11.19 -13.25 -6.45
C MET A 38 11.80 -13.15 -5.05
N ARG A 39 11.31 -12.22 -4.21
CA ARG A 39 11.81 -12.06 -2.85
C ARG A 39 11.36 -13.22 -1.97
N ARG A 40 12.33 -13.74 -1.21
CA ARG A 40 12.14 -14.83 -0.24
C ARG A 40 12.55 -14.43 1.17
N THR A 41 12.64 -13.14 1.44
CA THR A 41 13.12 -12.61 2.71
C THR A 41 12.15 -11.58 3.26
N PRO A 42 12.01 -11.51 4.59
CA PRO A 42 11.21 -10.49 5.25
C PRO A 42 11.92 -9.15 5.37
N GLN A 43 13.13 -8.98 4.84
CA GLN A 43 13.84 -7.71 4.92
C GLN A 43 13.01 -6.62 4.22
N PRO A 44 12.79 -5.44 4.81
CA PRO A 44 11.90 -4.42 4.24
C PRO A 44 12.45 -3.90 2.91
N TRP A 45 13.77 -3.72 2.83
CA TRP A 45 14.47 -3.18 1.67
C TRP A 45 15.29 -4.24 0.98
N SER A 46 15.26 -4.23 -0.35
CA SER A 46 16.07 -5.09 -1.19
C SER A 46 16.18 -4.50 -2.60
N VAL A 47 17.24 -4.84 -3.32
CA VAL A 47 17.41 -4.44 -4.73
C VAL A 47 16.23 -4.92 -5.58
N LEU A 48 15.79 -6.17 -5.38
CA LEU A 48 14.63 -6.73 -6.08
C LEU A 48 13.32 -6.02 -5.74
N GLY A 49 13.13 -5.62 -4.48
CA GLY A 49 11.95 -4.87 -4.05
C GLY A 49 11.91 -3.43 -4.56
N GLN A 50 13.07 -2.87 -4.88
CA GLN A 50 13.24 -1.53 -5.46
C GLN A 50 13.34 -1.55 -7.00
N ALA A 51 13.46 -2.74 -7.60
CA ALA A 51 13.27 -2.89 -9.03
C ALA A 51 11.80 -2.52 -9.34
N GLY A 52 11.61 -1.61 -10.30
CA GLY A 52 10.29 -1.08 -10.64
C GLY A 52 9.24 -2.16 -10.87
N HIS A 53 7.98 -1.77 -10.75
CA HIS A 53 6.84 -2.67 -10.87
C HIS A 53 5.89 -2.19 -11.96
N VAL A 54 5.10 -3.13 -12.49
CA VAL A 54 4.04 -2.89 -13.45
C VAL A 54 2.72 -3.23 -12.78
N ALA A 55 1.85 -2.22 -12.61
CA ALA A 55 0.50 -2.41 -12.10
C ALA A 55 -0.30 -3.31 -13.06
N LEU A 56 -1.04 -4.26 -12.50
CA LEU A 56 -1.88 -5.19 -13.28
C LEU A 56 -3.28 -4.63 -13.50
N ARG A 57 -4.15 -4.79 -12.50
CA ARG A 57 -5.53 -4.26 -12.49
C ARG A 57 -5.73 -3.44 -11.23
N PRO A 58 -5.13 -2.24 -11.15
CA PRO A 58 -5.32 -1.38 -10.00
C PRO A 58 -6.78 -0.94 -9.88
N SER A 59 -7.24 -0.75 -8.66
CA SER A 59 -8.54 -0.19 -8.35
C SER A 59 -8.45 0.70 -7.13
N GLY A 60 -9.14 1.83 -7.17
CA GLY A 60 -9.21 2.73 -6.01
C GLY A 60 -10.60 3.30 -5.88
N LEU A 61 -10.92 3.71 -4.67
CA LEU A 61 -12.19 4.29 -4.32
C LEU A 61 -11.99 5.56 -3.51
N PHE A 62 -12.76 6.59 -3.85
CA PHE A 62 -12.91 7.77 -3.03
C PHE A 62 -14.39 8.06 -2.82
N ILE A 63 -14.81 8.08 -1.56
CA ILE A 63 -16.13 8.54 -1.12
C ILE A 63 -15.90 9.93 -0.53
N ASP A 64 -16.45 10.96 -1.17
CA ASP A 64 -16.30 12.37 -0.82
C ASP A 64 -17.60 12.86 -0.20
N GLU A 65 -17.71 12.78 1.13
CA GLU A 65 -18.94 13.15 1.84
C GLU A 65 -19.29 14.63 1.67
N LYS A 66 -18.28 15.50 1.66
CA LYS A 66 -18.46 16.95 1.43
C LYS A 66 -19.14 17.29 0.10
N LYS A 67 -18.99 16.43 -0.91
CA LYS A 67 -19.56 16.61 -2.25
C LYS A 67 -20.62 15.56 -2.59
N ASN A 68 -20.97 14.70 -1.63
CA ASN A 68 -21.89 13.59 -1.80
C ASN A 68 -21.62 12.79 -3.10
N ARG A 69 -20.36 12.38 -3.32
CA ARG A 69 -19.96 11.66 -4.53
C ARG A 69 -19.07 10.47 -4.26
N LYS A 70 -19.12 9.51 -5.17
CA LYS A 70 -18.29 8.31 -5.19
C LYS A 70 -17.48 8.25 -6.47
N GLN A 71 -16.16 8.25 -6.37
CA GLN A 71 -15.25 8.17 -7.50
C GLN A 71 -14.46 6.87 -7.47
N ARG A 72 -14.44 6.15 -8.59
CA ARG A 72 -13.53 5.02 -8.80
C ARG A 72 -12.32 5.45 -9.62
N PHE A 73 -11.16 4.89 -9.30
CA PHE A 73 -9.90 5.10 -9.99
C PHE A 73 -9.47 3.79 -10.66
N SER A 74 -9.03 3.89 -11.91
CA SER A 74 -8.50 2.79 -12.71
C SER A 74 -7.01 2.96 -13.04
N VAL A 75 -6.45 4.13 -12.76
CA VAL A 75 -5.02 4.41 -12.88
C VAL A 75 -4.48 4.71 -11.50
N ILE A 76 -3.61 3.83 -11.01
CA ILE A 76 -2.95 3.97 -9.72
C ILE A 76 -1.46 3.66 -9.89
N ASP A 77 -0.63 4.50 -9.29
CA ASP A 77 0.81 4.32 -9.17
C ASP A 77 1.21 4.48 -7.70
N VAL A 78 1.99 3.55 -7.17
CA VAL A 78 2.46 3.57 -5.78
C VAL A 78 3.97 3.56 -5.79
N LYS A 79 4.59 4.62 -5.28
CA LYS A 79 6.04 4.69 -5.07
C LYS A 79 6.35 4.55 -3.59
N VAL A 80 7.41 3.81 -3.28
CA VAL A 80 7.83 3.54 -1.91
C VAL A 80 9.32 3.83 -1.75
N ASP A 81 9.61 4.85 -0.95
CA ASP A 81 10.96 5.31 -0.65
C ASP A 81 11.27 5.06 0.83
N PRO A 82 12.55 4.87 1.22
CA PRO A 82 12.91 4.89 2.64
C PRO A 82 12.64 6.27 3.24
N SER A 83 12.05 6.30 4.43
CA SER A 83 11.90 7.52 5.23
C SER A 83 13.08 7.70 6.19
N GLU A 84 13.12 8.83 6.89
CA GLU A 84 14.08 9.05 7.98
C GLU A 84 13.66 8.33 9.27
N GLN A 85 12.40 7.90 9.36
CA GLN A 85 11.89 7.20 10.52
C GLN A 85 12.36 5.75 10.48
N LEU A 86 12.84 5.22 11.60
CA LEU A 86 13.34 3.85 11.70
C LEU A 86 12.34 2.94 12.42
N ASP A 87 12.31 1.67 12.02
CA ASP A 87 11.57 0.63 12.73
C ASP A 87 12.32 0.22 14.00
N THR A 88 12.02 0.92 15.09
CA THR A 88 12.60 0.66 16.41
C THR A 88 12.14 -0.67 17.04
N SER A 89 11.13 -1.32 16.46
CA SER A 89 10.54 -2.54 17.02
C SER A 89 11.14 -3.85 16.47
N ARG A 90 11.93 -3.78 15.40
CA ARG A 90 12.43 -4.96 14.68
C ARG A 90 13.92 -4.89 14.34
N ASP A 91 14.27 -4.30 13.20
CA ASP A 91 15.58 -4.38 12.56
C ASP A 91 16.29 -3.03 12.47
N GLY A 92 15.64 -1.94 12.92
CA GLY A 92 16.17 -0.58 12.79
C GLY A 92 16.19 -0.07 11.35
N ALA A 93 15.56 -0.78 10.41
CA ALA A 93 15.52 -0.36 9.02
C ALA A 93 14.62 0.89 8.85
N PRO A 94 14.87 1.72 7.83
CA PRO A 94 13.96 2.81 7.49
C PRO A 94 12.52 2.31 7.27
N LEU A 95 11.54 3.01 7.82
CA LEU A 95 10.14 2.77 7.54
C LEU A 95 9.78 3.33 6.16
N PRO A 96 8.82 2.73 5.44
CA PRO A 96 8.47 3.19 4.11
C PRO A 96 7.71 4.52 4.13
N ARG A 97 8.04 5.36 3.16
CA ARG A 97 7.24 6.51 2.73
C ARG A 97 6.55 6.18 1.42
N PHE A 98 5.22 6.22 1.43
CA PHE A 98 4.38 5.98 0.28
C PHE A 98 4.05 7.30 -0.42
N THR A 99 4.17 7.30 -1.74
CA THR A 99 3.57 8.31 -2.62
C THR A 99 2.60 7.59 -3.54
N VAL A 100 1.30 7.83 -3.34
CA VAL A 100 0.24 7.21 -4.14
C VAL A 100 -0.35 8.25 -5.07
N LEU A 101 -0.42 7.92 -6.35
CA LEU A 101 -1.10 8.70 -7.37
C LEU A 101 -2.32 7.91 -7.84
N MET A 102 -3.49 8.54 -7.81
CA MET A 102 -4.71 7.96 -8.37
C MET A 102 -5.33 8.93 -9.34
N VAL A 103 -5.67 8.45 -10.54
CA VAL A 103 -6.28 9.26 -11.59
C VAL A 103 -7.55 8.60 -12.10
N SER A 104 -8.59 9.41 -12.16
CA SER A 104 -9.84 9.15 -12.88
C SER A 104 -10.11 10.36 -13.75
N GLY A 105 -10.85 10.21 -14.85
CA GLY A 105 -11.01 11.26 -15.86
C GLY A 105 -11.46 12.64 -15.34
N ARG A 106 -12.01 12.72 -14.11
CA ARG A 106 -12.43 13.95 -13.44
C ARG A 106 -11.66 14.31 -12.19
N ILE A 107 -10.93 13.35 -11.58
CA ILE A 107 -10.28 13.55 -10.28
C ILE A 107 -8.86 13.02 -10.35
N ARG A 108 -7.92 13.85 -9.92
CA ARG A 108 -6.54 13.45 -9.64
C ARG A 108 -6.29 13.55 -8.14
N MET A 109 -5.74 12.48 -7.57
CA MET A 109 -5.37 12.44 -6.17
C MET A 109 -3.90 12.09 -6.03
N LYS A 110 -3.20 12.81 -5.14
CA LYS A 110 -1.84 12.49 -4.72
C LYS A 110 -1.80 12.42 -3.20
N ILE A 111 -1.41 11.27 -2.68
CA ILE A 111 -1.28 11.01 -1.25
C ILE A 111 0.21 10.84 -0.96
N ARG A 112 0.69 11.47 0.11
CA ARG A 112 2.00 11.22 0.66
C ARG A 112 1.87 10.88 2.14
N ALA A 113 2.43 9.74 2.52
CA ALA A 113 2.31 9.21 3.86
C ALA A 113 3.59 8.48 4.28
N THR A 114 3.97 8.59 5.53
CA THR A 114 5.11 7.85 6.11
C THR A 114 4.58 6.84 7.11
N ALA A 115 5.10 5.61 7.07
CA ALA A 115 4.73 4.58 8.03
C ALA A 115 5.27 4.92 9.42
N CYS A 116 4.43 4.72 10.43
CA CYS A 116 4.77 4.95 11.83
C CYS A 116 5.45 3.74 12.48
N SER A 117 5.10 2.55 12.01
CA SER A 117 5.58 1.26 12.49
C SER A 117 5.34 0.21 11.41
N ARG A 118 5.78 -1.02 11.67
CA ARG A 118 5.59 -2.15 10.76
C ARG A 118 5.19 -3.41 11.51
N ALA A 119 4.08 -4.00 11.11
CA ALA A 119 3.77 -5.39 11.41
C ALA A 119 4.08 -6.22 10.16
N ALA A 120 4.71 -7.38 10.32
CA ALA A 120 5.01 -8.25 9.20
C ALA A 120 4.96 -9.73 9.58
N TRP A 121 4.47 -10.51 8.63
CA TRP A 121 4.28 -11.95 8.72
C TRP A 121 4.90 -12.63 7.52
N VAL A 122 5.47 -13.81 7.76
CA VAL A 122 6.10 -14.64 6.73
C VAL A 122 5.38 -15.96 6.67
N PHE A 123 5.04 -16.36 5.46
CA PHE A 123 4.42 -17.65 5.17
C PHE A 123 5.36 -18.39 4.23
N ASP A 124 5.91 -19.49 4.72
CA ASP A 124 6.71 -20.42 3.95
C ASP A 124 6.01 -21.77 3.92
N GLN A 125 5.71 -22.25 2.71
CA GLN A 125 5.15 -23.58 2.50
C GLN A 125 6.02 -24.34 1.51
N LYS A 126 6.59 -25.46 1.96
CA LYS A 126 7.24 -26.41 1.05
C LYS A 126 6.17 -27.02 0.15
N THR A 127 6.40 -26.96 -1.16
CA THR A 127 5.56 -27.60 -2.16
C THR A 127 6.33 -28.71 -2.87
N VAL A 128 5.78 -29.22 -3.97
CA VAL A 128 6.35 -30.35 -4.72
C VAL A 128 7.69 -29.94 -5.36
N ALA A 129 8.65 -30.87 -5.37
CA ALA A 129 9.99 -30.69 -5.96
C ALA A 129 10.86 -29.61 -5.28
N ASP A 130 10.84 -29.53 -3.94
CA ASP A 130 11.65 -28.62 -3.12
C ASP A 130 11.44 -27.11 -3.39
N LEU A 131 10.40 -26.75 -4.13
CA LEU A 131 9.97 -25.37 -4.30
C LEU A 131 9.33 -24.89 -2.99
N THR A 132 9.73 -23.72 -2.50
CA THR A 132 9.13 -23.09 -1.30
C THR A 132 8.30 -21.88 -1.70
N SER A 133 6.99 -22.00 -1.49
CA SER A 133 5.99 -20.96 -1.69
C SER A 133 6.22 -19.94 -0.58
N HIS A 134 6.46 -18.68 -0.93
CA HIS A 134 6.88 -17.66 0.03
C HIS A 134 6.03 -16.41 -0.11
N LEU A 135 5.48 -15.93 1.00
CA LEU A 135 4.83 -14.63 1.08
C LEU A 135 5.34 -13.89 2.31
N THR A 136 5.78 -12.65 2.12
CA THR A 136 5.88 -11.70 3.21
C THR A 136 4.76 -10.69 3.09
N TYR A 137 3.92 -10.61 4.10
CA TYR A 137 2.83 -9.65 4.23
C TYR A 137 3.20 -8.60 5.26
N ASN A 138 3.01 -7.32 4.95
CA ASN A 138 3.37 -6.22 5.82
C ASN A 138 2.21 -5.23 5.93
N GLU A 139 1.94 -4.79 7.14
CA GLU A 139 1.02 -3.70 7.45
C GLU A 139 1.77 -2.52 8.05
N TYR A 140 1.35 -1.32 7.66
CA TYR A 140 1.96 -0.06 8.02
C TYR A 140 0.88 0.92 8.45
N PRO A 141 0.70 1.16 9.76
CA PRO A 141 -0.01 2.34 10.24
C PRO A 141 0.65 3.59 9.66
N LEU A 142 -0.15 4.49 9.09
CA LEU A 142 0.36 5.64 8.34
C LEU A 142 0.17 6.96 9.09
N PHE A 143 1.20 7.80 9.05
CA PHE A 143 1.09 9.24 9.25
C PHE A 143 0.94 9.93 7.90
N ILE A 144 -0.16 10.64 7.70
CA ILE A 144 -0.44 11.36 6.45
C ILE A 144 0.32 12.69 6.45
N GLU A 145 1.25 12.86 5.51
CA GLU A 145 1.94 14.14 5.31
C GLU A 145 0.99 15.14 4.64
N HIS A 146 0.37 14.72 3.52
CA HIS A 146 -0.69 15.47 2.86
C HIS A 146 -1.44 14.60 1.84
N ILE A 147 -2.68 15.01 1.54
CA ILE A 147 -3.49 14.49 0.44
C ILE A 147 -3.90 15.67 -0.42
N MET A 148 -3.51 15.66 -1.68
CA MET A 148 -3.97 16.62 -2.68
C MET A 148 -5.04 15.98 -3.54
N ILE A 149 -6.19 16.65 -3.66
CA ILE A 149 -7.33 16.24 -4.47
C ILE A 149 -7.60 17.38 -5.45
N GLU A 150 -7.56 17.09 -6.73
CA GLU A 150 -7.82 18.03 -7.82
C GLU A 150 -8.98 17.51 -8.64
N ASP A 151 -10.00 18.34 -8.81
CA ASP A 151 -11.21 18.02 -9.55
C ASP A 151 -11.73 19.24 -10.32
N GLU A 152 -12.92 19.13 -10.93
CA GLU A 152 -13.56 20.20 -11.71
C GLU A 152 -13.78 21.52 -10.96
N THR A 153 -13.80 21.51 -9.62
CA THR A 153 -14.01 22.71 -8.79
C THR A 153 -12.70 23.33 -8.29
N GLY A 154 -11.56 22.67 -8.55
CA GLY A 154 -10.24 23.13 -8.13
C GLY A 154 -9.50 22.13 -7.25
N LYS A 155 -8.54 22.65 -6.47
CA LYS A 155 -7.60 21.87 -5.68
C LYS A 155 -7.89 21.99 -4.18
N ARG A 156 -8.02 20.85 -3.51
CA ARG A 156 -8.14 20.70 -2.05
C ARG A 156 -6.91 19.97 -1.52
N THR A 157 -6.30 20.50 -0.46
CA THR A 157 -5.23 19.82 0.28
C THR A 157 -5.73 19.47 1.67
N LEU A 158 -5.55 18.23 2.09
CA LEU A 158 -5.82 17.72 3.43
C LEU A 158 -4.50 17.35 4.11
N ASN A 159 -4.43 17.51 5.43
CA ASN A 159 -3.23 17.24 6.22
C ASN A 159 -3.52 16.17 7.29
N ALA A 160 -2.51 15.83 8.10
CA ALA A 160 -2.65 14.89 9.22
C ALA A 160 -3.86 15.21 10.14
N SER A 161 -4.17 16.49 10.36
CA SER A 161 -5.29 16.92 11.20
C SER A 161 -6.66 16.55 10.67
N ASP A 162 -6.78 16.22 9.39
CA ASP A 162 -8.06 15.85 8.74
C ASP A 162 -8.32 14.35 8.76
N VAL A 163 -7.36 13.57 9.24
CA VAL A 163 -7.34 12.10 9.17
C VAL A 163 -7.70 11.51 10.54
N VAL A 164 -8.54 10.49 10.54
CA VAL A 164 -8.89 9.69 11.73
C VAL A 164 -7.98 8.49 11.85
N GLY A 165 -7.70 7.82 10.73
CA GLY A 165 -6.82 6.66 10.69
C GLY A 165 -6.43 6.32 9.25
N ALA A 166 -5.24 5.74 9.10
CA ALA A 166 -4.71 5.35 7.80
C ALA A 166 -3.79 4.12 7.94
N ASN A 167 -3.83 3.25 6.95
CA ASN A 167 -2.99 2.06 6.88
C ASN A 167 -2.58 1.81 5.42
N ALA A 168 -1.42 1.21 5.22
CA ALA A 168 -1.03 0.62 3.95
C ALA A 168 -0.44 -0.77 4.15
N GLU A 169 -0.51 -1.54 3.08
CA GLU A 169 0.11 -2.84 2.97
C GLU A 169 1.08 -2.87 1.80
N HIS A 170 2.11 -3.69 1.96
CA HIS A 170 2.88 -4.20 0.84
C HIS A 170 3.16 -5.67 1.08
N ALA A 171 2.68 -6.51 0.19
CA ALA A 171 2.99 -7.93 0.19
C ALA A 171 3.92 -8.26 -0.97
N TRP A 172 4.86 -9.17 -0.74
CA TRP A 172 5.78 -9.64 -1.76
C TRP A 172 6.12 -11.12 -1.61
N GLY A 173 6.81 -11.65 -2.61
CA GLY A 173 6.99 -13.09 -2.79
C GLY A 173 6.01 -13.63 -3.81
N TRP A 174 5.89 -14.95 -3.83
CA TRP A 174 5.04 -15.66 -4.76
C TRP A 174 4.47 -16.91 -4.10
N LEU A 175 3.16 -17.05 -4.20
CA LEU A 175 2.45 -18.24 -3.77
C LEU A 175 2.19 -19.17 -4.98
N PHE A 176 2.72 -20.39 -4.91
CA PHE A 176 2.39 -21.52 -5.78
C PHE A 176 1.86 -22.70 -4.97
#